data_AF-A0A4U3LQY8-F1
#
_entry.id   AF-A0A4U3LQY8-F1
#
_cell.length_a   1.000
_cell.length_b   1.000
_cell.length_c   1.000
_cell.angle_alpha   90.00
_cell.angle_beta   90.00
_cell.angle_gamma   90.00
#
_symmetry.space_group_name_H-M   'P 1'
#
loop_
_entity.id
_entity.type
_entity.pdbx_description
1 polymer ?
#
loop_
_entity_poly.entity_id
_entity_poly.type
_entity_poly.pdbx_seq_one_letter_code
_entity_poly.pdbx_strand_id
1 'polypeptide(L)'
;MTICSLDELLAASGETARVLADADQSAWNGRVVESTGAILGLAHWDGTLYLDDETILDPLRQMYEHAGEKQPPATLIQYRESLATLLHEQAHFLGPSGSTQEAAREAFTKPGSRELEEGVTEAWAQDHLDDYIHRLDVDKVAPGIESVEAGGYYAAFVPAVRKLTSDLESRNNLRDGEVLDLLNRHTAADQLPLLVTLVYNSTRLPDLEPTGADTRSRLESILRTGLNHLDAYELTAPGFAAAKSLSTANELLDRLHQEVQSAESAYTFSPIQPDITPTHATASPHPVPSPHAPASPHAIGPAHAIAPPDAIASPHAAAPPHANACTLPAPVPTPHAPSPHAPSPHAAAPHGAVPHVPAPDVASAHVPPSRTGPSAHHAALSGLMPAATITSPTENRSSTARTNQPAGSRGVLTRTA
;
A
#
# COMPACT_ATOMS: atom_id res chain seq x y z
N MET A 1 25.31 6.26 -8.40
CA MET A 1 25.94 5.07 -9.01
C MET A 1 25.08 4.77 -10.20
N THR A 2 25.62 4.72 -11.42
CA THR A 2 24.79 4.46 -12.60
C THR A 2 24.52 2.96 -12.67
N ILE A 3 23.24 2.59 -12.74
CA ILE A 3 22.77 1.22 -12.84
C ILE A 3 22.81 0.81 -14.31
N CYS A 4 23.50 -0.28 -14.63
CA CYS A 4 23.82 -0.66 -16.00
C CYS A 4 23.34 -2.06 -16.39
N SER A 5 22.67 -2.77 -15.49
CA SER A 5 22.06 -4.07 -15.77
C SER A 5 20.77 -4.27 -14.95
N LEU A 6 19.98 -5.27 -15.35
CA LEU A 6 18.81 -5.71 -14.58
C LEU A 6 19.20 -6.18 -13.17
N ASP A 7 20.31 -6.93 -13.02
CA ASP A 7 20.77 -7.40 -11.71
C ASP A 7 21.11 -6.24 -10.78
N GLU A 8 21.76 -5.19 -11.30
CA GLU A 8 22.07 -3.98 -10.54
C GLU A 8 20.80 -3.19 -10.18
N LEU A 9 19.81 -3.13 -11.10
CA LEU A 9 18.51 -2.51 -10.83
C LEU A 9 17.81 -3.22 -9.67
N LEU A 10 17.69 -4.55 -9.77
CA LEU A 10 17.03 -5.36 -8.75
C LEU A 10 17.76 -5.21 -7.42
N ALA A 11 19.09 -5.31 -7.39
CA ALA A 11 19.89 -5.14 -6.17
C ALA A 11 19.72 -3.76 -5.50
N ALA A 12 19.57 -2.68 -6.30
CA ALA A 12 19.39 -1.32 -5.78
C ALA A 12 17.94 -0.95 -5.44
N SER A 13 16.96 -1.70 -5.96
CA SER A 13 15.53 -1.35 -5.92
C SER A 13 15.00 -1.11 -4.51
N GLY A 14 15.16 -2.09 -3.60
CA GLY A 14 14.58 -1.99 -2.26
C GLY A 14 15.22 -0.92 -1.38
N GLU A 15 16.55 -0.72 -1.45
CA GLU A 15 17.20 0.39 -0.74
C GLU A 15 16.78 1.75 -1.31
N THR A 16 16.61 1.84 -2.63
CA THR A 16 16.12 3.08 -3.26
C THR A 16 14.69 3.39 -2.83
N ALA A 17 13.80 2.40 -2.79
CA ALA A 17 12.43 2.56 -2.30
C ALA A 17 12.41 2.98 -0.82
N ARG A 18 13.23 2.35 0.03
CA ARG A 18 13.35 2.68 1.46
C ARG A 18 13.80 4.13 1.68
N VAL A 19 14.84 4.58 0.98
CA VAL A 19 15.35 5.96 1.07
C VAL A 19 14.35 6.95 0.49
N LEU A 20 13.64 6.59 -0.58
CA LEU A 20 12.62 7.43 -1.19
C LEU A 20 11.43 7.66 -0.24
N ALA A 21 10.95 6.59 0.40
CA ALA A 21 9.86 6.65 1.38
C ALA A 21 10.28 7.27 2.72
N ASP A 22 11.59 7.47 2.96
CA ASP A 22 12.13 7.82 4.28
C ASP A 22 11.63 6.85 5.36
N ALA A 23 11.64 5.55 5.00
CA ALA A 23 11.30 4.46 5.88
C ALA A 23 12.53 4.01 6.68
N ASP A 24 12.31 3.68 7.94
CA ASP A 24 13.36 3.21 8.85
C ASP A 24 14.03 1.93 8.34
N GLN A 25 13.24 0.99 7.81
CA GLN A 25 13.71 -0.31 7.33
C GLN A 25 12.92 -0.81 6.13
N SER A 26 13.49 -1.82 5.46
CA SER A 26 12.79 -2.69 4.51
C SER A 26 12.98 -4.14 4.97
N ALA A 27 11.91 -4.92 4.94
CA ALA A 27 11.92 -6.35 5.24
C ALA A 27 12.33 -7.22 4.03
N TRP A 28 12.65 -6.60 2.90
CA TRP A 28 13.12 -7.30 1.71
C TRP A 28 14.45 -8.00 2.00
N ASN A 29 14.55 -9.28 1.65
CA ASN A 29 15.72 -10.11 1.95
C ASN A 29 16.76 -10.13 0.81
N GLY A 30 16.57 -9.31 -0.23
CA GLY A 30 17.43 -9.24 -1.41
C GLY A 30 17.18 -10.33 -2.45
N ARG A 31 16.23 -11.25 -2.21
CA ARG A 31 15.91 -12.34 -3.14
C ARG A 31 14.80 -11.93 -4.09
N VAL A 32 15.03 -12.17 -5.37
CA VAL A 32 14.02 -12.11 -6.43
C VAL A 32 13.81 -13.52 -6.97
N VAL A 33 12.57 -13.91 -7.18
CA VAL A 33 12.19 -15.18 -7.80
C VAL A 33 11.33 -14.88 -9.02
N GLU A 34 11.78 -15.34 -10.18
CA GLU A 34 10.98 -15.32 -11.40
C GLU A 34 9.78 -16.23 -11.22
N SER A 35 8.60 -15.71 -11.47
CA SER A 35 7.35 -16.46 -11.46
C SER A 35 6.80 -16.54 -12.87
N THR A 36 6.15 -17.66 -13.16
CA THR A 36 5.36 -17.82 -14.38
C THR A 36 3.91 -17.91 -13.96
N GLY A 37 3.06 -16.97 -14.36
CA GLY A 37 1.62 -17.13 -14.12
C GLY A 37 0.81 -15.85 -14.07
N ALA A 38 -0.25 -15.89 -13.28
CA ALA A 38 -1.21 -14.79 -13.18
C ALA A 38 -0.75 -13.66 -12.24
N ILE A 39 0.38 -13.84 -11.55
CA ILE A 39 0.87 -12.94 -10.52
C ILE A 39 1.89 -12.01 -11.18
N LEU A 40 1.56 -10.73 -11.37
CA LEU A 40 2.52 -9.77 -11.94
C LEU A 40 3.69 -9.51 -10.98
N GLY A 41 3.36 -9.28 -9.71
CA GLY A 41 4.30 -9.07 -8.61
C GLY A 41 3.72 -9.64 -7.31
N LEU A 42 4.60 -10.05 -6.40
CA LEU A 42 4.22 -10.43 -5.04
C LEU A 42 5.38 -10.21 -4.06
N ALA A 43 5.19 -9.30 -3.12
CA ALA A 43 5.96 -9.18 -1.89
C ALA A 43 5.57 -10.29 -0.90
N HIS A 44 6.35 -11.38 -0.87
CA HIS A 44 6.04 -12.51 -0.01
C HIS A 44 6.47 -12.26 1.45
N TRP A 45 5.75 -12.85 2.41
CA TRP A 45 5.96 -12.62 3.85
C TRP A 45 7.34 -13.03 4.40
N ASP A 46 8.12 -13.82 3.66
CA ASP A 46 9.50 -14.16 4.03
C ASP A 46 10.54 -13.14 3.52
N GLY A 47 10.06 -12.02 2.94
CA GLY A 47 10.89 -10.97 2.37
C GLY A 47 11.33 -11.23 0.93
N THR A 48 10.87 -12.32 0.29
CA THR A 48 11.19 -12.63 -1.10
C THR A 48 10.28 -11.87 -2.04
N LEU A 49 10.85 -11.27 -3.08
CA LEU A 49 10.11 -10.61 -4.15
C LEU A 49 9.88 -11.58 -5.31
N TYR A 50 8.62 -11.83 -5.67
CA TYR A 50 8.27 -12.59 -6.86
C TYR A 50 7.84 -11.63 -7.97
N LEU A 51 8.37 -11.82 -9.17
CA LEU A 51 8.02 -10.99 -10.33
C LEU A 51 7.74 -11.90 -11.51
N ASP A 52 6.71 -11.58 -12.31
CA ASP A 52 6.41 -12.32 -13.53
C ASP A 52 7.54 -12.13 -14.57
N ASP A 53 7.97 -13.23 -15.17
CA ASP A 53 9.07 -13.20 -16.13
C ASP A 53 8.67 -12.43 -17.41
N GLU A 54 7.51 -12.75 -18.01
CA GLU A 54 7.12 -12.21 -19.31
C GLU A 54 6.63 -10.75 -19.26
N THR A 55 5.94 -10.38 -18.18
CA THR A 55 5.27 -9.07 -18.10
C THR A 55 6.04 -8.03 -17.32
N ILE A 56 6.97 -8.43 -16.44
CA ILE A 56 7.78 -7.50 -15.64
C ILE A 56 9.27 -7.64 -15.97
N LEU A 57 9.85 -8.84 -15.83
CA LEU A 57 11.30 -9.00 -15.98
C LEU A 57 11.78 -8.88 -17.43
N ASP A 58 11.05 -9.43 -18.39
CA ASP A 58 11.36 -9.36 -19.83
C ASP A 58 11.40 -7.90 -20.33
N PRO A 59 10.40 -7.03 -20.05
CA PRO A 59 10.49 -5.62 -20.39
C PRO A 59 11.68 -4.93 -19.73
N LEU A 60 11.98 -5.20 -18.46
CA LEU A 60 13.14 -4.61 -17.79
C LEU A 60 14.47 -5.11 -18.38
N ARG A 61 14.55 -6.39 -18.77
CA ARG A 61 15.72 -6.97 -19.45
C ARG A 61 15.93 -6.29 -20.81
N GLN A 62 14.86 -6.16 -21.59
CA GLN A 62 14.87 -5.47 -22.87
C GLN A 62 15.30 -3.99 -22.72
N MET A 63 14.83 -3.32 -21.66
CA MET A 63 15.20 -1.93 -21.36
C MET A 63 16.72 -1.76 -21.23
N TYR A 64 17.39 -2.68 -20.53
CA TYR A 64 18.85 -2.65 -20.37
C TYR A 64 19.60 -3.15 -21.62
N GLU A 65 19.06 -4.10 -22.38
CA GLU A 65 19.64 -4.53 -23.66
C GLU A 65 19.70 -3.39 -24.68
N HIS A 66 18.72 -2.50 -24.66
CA HIS A 66 18.61 -1.34 -25.53
C HIS A 66 18.92 0.00 -24.82
N ALA A 67 19.79 -0.03 -23.81
CA ALA A 67 20.10 1.13 -22.99
C ALA A 67 20.57 2.34 -23.83
N GLY A 68 19.93 3.48 -23.62
CA GLY A 68 20.23 4.75 -24.30
C GLY A 68 19.59 4.90 -25.69
N GLU A 69 18.94 3.85 -26.21
CA GLU A 69 18.22 3.92 -27.48
C GLU A 69 16.86 4.62 -27.33
N LYS A 70 16.41 5.29 -28.40
CA LYS A 70 15.05 5.84 -28.43
C LYS A 70 14.05 4.72 -28.68
N GLN A 71 13.14 4.52 -27.73
CA GLN A 71 12.11 3.50 -27.83
C GLN A 71 10.76 4.09 -28.30
N PRO A 72 9.90 3.29 -28.96
CA PRO A 72 8.52 3.68 -29.23
C PRO A 72 7.73 3.94 -27.93
N PRO A 73 6.74 4.84 -27.92
CA PRO A 73 5.96 5.12 -26.72
C PRO A 73 5.32 3.89 -26.06
N ALA A 74 4.83 2.93 -26.86
CA ALA A 74 4.24 1.70 -26.34
C ALA A 74 5.23 0.84 -25.54
N THR A 75 6.50 0.81 -25.95
CA THR A 75 7.57 0.09 -25.25
C THR A 75 7.98 0.83 -23.97
N LEU A 76 8.08 2.16 -24.01
CA LEU A 76 8.32 2.97 -22.80
C LEU A 76 7.22 2.80 -21.75
N ILE A 77 5.96 2.68 -22.17
CA ILE A 77 4.84 2.40 -21.27
C ILE A 77 5.04 1.05 -20.56
N GLN A 78 5.46 0.00 -21.28
CA GLN A 78 5.72 -1.32 -20.69
C GLN A 78 6.86 -1.27 -19.67
N TYR A 79 7.95 -0.56 -19.98
CA TYR A 79 9.06 -0.36 -19.03
C TYR A 79 8.58 0.37 -17.78
N ARG A 80 7.79 1.43 -17.95
CA ARG A 80 7.26 2.23 -16.85
C ARG A 80 6.27 1.43 -15.99
N GLU A 81 5.38 0.64 -16.61
CA GLU A 81 4.48 -0.28 -15.89
C GLU A 81 5.27 -1.32 -15.08
N SER A 82 6.37 -1.85 -15.63
CA SER A 82 7.23 -2.80 -14.92
C SER A 82 7.94 -2.18 -13.71
N LEU A 83 8.43 -0.95 -13.85
CA LEU A 83 9.04 -0.18 -12.75
C LEU A 83 8.03 0.22 -11.69
N ALA A 84 6.80 0.55 -12.09
CA ALA A 84 5.70 0.83 -11.17
C ALA A 84 5.38 -0.40 -10.31
N THR A 85 5.26 -1.58 -10.92
CA THR A 85 5.08 -2.84 -10.20
C THR A 85 6.26 -3.13 -9.27
N LEU A 86 7.51 -2.96 -9.74
CA LEU A 86 8.68 -3.16 -8.88
C LEU A 86 8.66 -2.23 -7.66
N LEU A 87 8.30 -0.95 -7.83
CA LEU A 87 8.19 0.00 -6.72
C LEU A 87 7.04 -0.35 -5.77
N HIS A 88 5.88 -0.74 -6.32
CA HIS A 88 4.72 -1.21 -5.56
C HIS A 88 5.11 -2.37 -4.64
N GLU A 89 5.71 -3.43 -5.19
CA GLU A 89 6.08 -4.59 -4.37
C GLU A 89 7.17 -4.26 -3.35
N GLN A 90 8.11 -3.37 -3.68
CA GLN A 90 9.11 -2.91 -2.71
C GLN A 90 8.50 -2.13 -1.55
N ALA A 91 7.41 -1.38 -1.80
CA ALA A 91 6.71 -0.60 -0.79
C ALA A 91 6.03 -1.48 0.28
N HIS A 92 5.52 -2.66 -0.06
CA HIS A 92 5.00 -3.62 0.93
C HIS A 92 6.06 -4.11 1.94
N PHE A 93 7.35 -4.01 1.60
CA PHE A 93 8.42 -4.38 2.53
C PHE A 93 8.75 -3.28 3.53
N LEU A 94 8.26 -2.07 3.34
CA LEU A 94 8.62 -0.91 4.16
C LEU A 94 7.95 -0.97 5.53
N GLY A 95 8.62 -0.40 6.53
CA GLY A 95 8.09 -0.35 7.88
C GLY A 95 8.98 0.40 8.85
N PRO A 96 8.47 0.66 10.07
CA PRO A 96 9.28 1.23 11.15
C PRO A 96 10.31 0.24 11.65
N SER A 97 11.36 0.74 12.31
CA SER A 97 12.42 -0.11 12.89
C SER A 97 11.84 -1.23 13.77
N GLY A 98 12.22 -2.47 13.49
CA GLY A 98 11.79 -3.64 14.29
C GLY A 98 10.39 -4.16 13.97
N SER A 99 9.68 -3.60 12.98
CA SER A 99 8.48 -4.24 12.42
C SER A 99 8.84 -5.59 11.79
N THR A 100 7.86 -6.50 11.72
CA THR A 100 8.04 -7.81 11.09
C THR A 100 6.93 -8.07 10.09
N GLN A 101 7.26 -8.78 9.01
CA GLN A 101 6.29 -9.20 7.99
C GLN A 101 5.25 -10.18 8.55
N GLU A 102 5.57 -10.92 9.61
CA GLU A 102 4.62 -11.84 10.24
C GLU A 102 3.45 -11.09 10.92
N ALA A 103 3.74 -9.96 11.57
CA ALA A 103 2.71 -9.08 12.15
C ALA A 103 1.86 -8.42 11.06
N ALA A 104 2.50 -8.00 9.96
CA ALA A 104 1.82 -7.48 8.78
C ALA A 104 0.86 -8.53 8.21
N ARG A 105 1.31 -9.78 8.05
CA ARG A 105 0.50 -10.90 7.55
C ARG A 105 -0.76 -11.12 8.37
N GLU A 106 -0.65 -11.16 9.70
CA GLU A 106 -1.81 -11.35 10.56
C GLU A 106 -2.82 -10.20 10.39
N ALA A 107 -2.33 -8.96 10.37
CA ALA A 107 -3.17 -7.79 10.22
C ALA A 107 -3.82 -7.67 8.84
N PHE A 108 -3.12 -8.06 7.78
CA PHE A 108 -3.57 -7.97 6.40
C PHE A 108 -4.89 -8.74 6.16
N THR A 109 -5.10 -9.84 6.89
CA THR A 109 -6.34 -10.64 6.80
C THR A 109 -7.56 -10.01 7.49
N LYS A 110 -7.38 -8.92 8.24
CA LYS A 110 -8.49 -8.25 8.92
C LYS A 110 -9.33 -7.44 7.91
N PRO A 111 -10.65 -7.32 8.14
CA PRO A 111 -11.51 -6.54 7.24
C PRO A 111 -11.00 -5.12 7.00
N GLY A 112 -10.91 -4.73 5.72
CA GLY A 112 -10.46 -3.41 5.28
C GLY A 112 -8.95 -3.22 5.26
N SER A 113 -8.15 -4.14 5.82
CA SER A 113 -6.70 -3.99 5.92
C SER A 113 -6.01 -4.20 4.58
N ARG A 114 -6.43 -5.20 3.79
CA ARG A 114 -5.92 -5.40 2.42
C ARG A 114 -6.21 -4.20 1.54
N GLU A 115 -7.45 -3.73 1.52
CA GLU A 115 -7.87 -2.64 0.63
C GLU A 115 -7.15 -1.33 0.98
N LEU A 116 -6.85 -1.12 2.26
CA LEU A 116 -6.02 -0.01 2.71
C LEU A 116 -4.57 -0.17 2.26
N GLU A 117 -3.94 -1.30 2.57
CA GLU A 117 -2.53 -1.56 2.28
C GLU A 117 -2.24 -1.47 0.76
N GLU A 118 -3.04 -2.16 -0.06
CA GLU A 118 -2.92 -2.13 -1.52
C GLU A 118 -3.18 -0.73 -2.09
N GLY A 119 -4.21 -0.03 -1.56
CA GLY A 119 -4.55 1.31 -2.00
C GLY A 119 -3.50 2.36 -1.62
N VAL A 120 -2.88 2.24 -0.43
CA VAL A 120 -1.76 3.10 0.02
C VAL A 120 -0.53 2.82 -0.84
N THR A 121 -0.14 1.56 -0.96
CA THR A 121 1.05 1.14 -1.69
C THR A 121 0.99 1.58 -3.15
N GLU A 122 -0.13 1.33 -3.82
CA GLU A 122 -0.30 1.72 -5.22
C GLU A 122 -0.37 3.24 -5.40
N ALA A 123 -1.12 3.96 -4.56
CA ALA A 123 -1.19 5.42 -4.65
C ALA A 123 0.18 6.05 -4.42
N TRP A 124 0.93 5.55 -3.43
CA TRP A 124 2.26 6.05 -3.13
C TRP A 124 3.25 5.75 -4.25
N ALA A 125 3.25 4.53 -4.79
CA ALA A 125 4.11 4.16 -5.91
C ALA A 125 3.85 5.02 -7.16
N GLN A 126 2.57 5.33 -7.46
CA GLN A 126 2.23 6.23 -8.56
C GLN A 126 2.79 7.65 -8.36
N ASP A 127 2.70 8.19 -7.14
CA ASP A 127 3.16 9.56 -6.84
C ASP A 127 4.69 9.69 -6.86
N HIS A 128 5.40 8.58 -6.63
CA HIS A 128 6.85 8.57 -6.44
C HIS A 128 7.63 7.89 -7.59
N LEU A 129 6.94 7.42 -8.63
CA LEU A 129 7.58 6.65 -9.71
C LEU A 129 8.66 7.45 -10.45
N ASP A 130 8.45 8.74 -10.71
CA ASP A 130 9.45 9.56 -11.40
C ASP A 130 10.71 9.76 -10.55
N ASP A 131 10.55 10.06 -9.26
CA ASP A 131 11.68 10.18 -8.32
C ASP A 131 12.44 8.86 -8.20
N TYR A 132 11.72 7.73 -8.22
CA TYR A 132 12.32 6.40 -8.21
C TYR A 132 13.13 6.12 -9.48
N ILE A 133 12.56 6.40 -10.66
CA ILE A 133 13.24 6.30 -11.96
C ILE A 133 14.52 7.14 -11.98
N HIS A 134 14.43 8.39 -11.52
CA HIS A 134 15.56 9.32 -11.49
C HIS A 134 16.67 8.86 -10.54
N ARG A 135 16.33 8.40 -9.33
CA ARG A 135 17.31 7.90 -8.35
C ARG A 135 18.06 6.66 -8.83
N LEU A 136 17.41 5.85 -9.66
CA LEU A 136 17.99 4.66 -10.29
C LEU A 136 18.76 4.98 -11.58
N ASP A 137 18.82 6.25 -12.01
CA ASP A 137 19.37 6.67 -13.32
C ASP A 137 18.68 5.98 -14.52
N VAL A 138 17.44 5.50 -14.36
CA VAL A 138 16.71 4.74 -15.41
C VAL A 138 16.26 5.65 -16.55
N ASP A 139 16.07 6.95 -16.31
CA ASP A 139 15.82 7.96 -17.35
C ASP A 139 16.94 8.02 -18.41
N LYS A 140 18.17 7.66 -18.02
CA LYS A 140 19.33 7.56 -18.94
C LYS A 140 19.36 6.23 -19.68
N VAL A 141 18.87 5.16 -19.06
CA VAL A 141 18.76 3.82 -19.66
C VAL A 141 17.63 3.79 -20.68
N ALA A 142 16.48 4.41 -20.38
CA ALA A 142 15.32 4.50 -21.25
C ALA A 142 14.93 5.97 -21.52
N PRO A 143 15.65 6.67 -22.42
CA PRO A 143 15.37 8.07 -22.72
C PRO A 143 13.91 8.31 -23.12
N GLY A 144 13.23 9.19 -22.38
CA GLY A 144 11.82 9.55 -22.62
C GLY A 144 10.80 8.76 -21.79
N ILE A 145 11.23 7.86 -20.90
CA ILE A 145 10.32 7.09 -20.02
C ILE A 145 9.47 7.98 -19.09
N GLU A 146 9.95 9.18 -18.75
CA GLU A 146 9.21 10.18 -17.95
C GLU A 146 8.10 10.89 -18.76
N SER A 147 8.09 10.75 -20.09
CA SER A 147 7.10 11.39 -20.97
C SER A 147 5.86 10.53 -21.24
N VAL A 148 5.83 9.31 -20.69
CA VAL A 148 4.70 8.38 -20.82
C VAL A 148 4.10 8.10 -19.44
N GLU A 149 2.80 7.80 -19.41
CA GLU A 149 2.07 7.46 -18.19
C GLU A 149 1.85 5.95 -18.09
N ALA A 150 1.92 5.42 -16.87
CA ALA A 150 1.46 4.07 -16.54
C ALA A 150 0.00 4.13 -16.11
N GLY A 151 -0.80 3.11 -16.46
CA GLY A 151 -2.25 3.11 -16.19
C GLY A 151 -2.64 2.96 -14.72
N GLY A 152 -1.69 2.56 -13.87
CA GLY A 152 -1.94 2.21 -12.47
C GLY A 152 -2.80 0.96 -12.31
N TYR A 153 -2.76 0.39 -11.11
CA TYR A 153 -3.57 -0.75 -10.68
C TYR A 153 -4.58 -0.32 -9.60
N TYR A 154 -5.42 -1.27 -9.16
CA TYR A 154 -6.32 -1.09 -8.02
C TYR A 154 -7.26 0.13 -8.08
N ALA A 155 -7.94 0.31 -9.22
CA ALA A 155 -8.94 1.38 -9.39
C ALA A 155 -10.09 1.33 -8.35
N ALA A 156 -10.31 0.19 -7.70
CA ALA A 156 -11.26 0.05 -6.60
C ALA A 156 -10.76 0.66 -5.26
N PHE A 157 -9.44 0.78 -5.05
CA PHE A 157 -8.86 1.17 -3.76
C PHE A 157 -8.24 2.56 -3.80
N VAL A 158 -7.43 2.86 -4.82
CA VAL A 158 -6.63 4.09 -4.92
C VAL A 158 -7.47 5.36 -4.76
N PRO A 159 -8.61 5.55 -5.46
CA PRO A 159 -9.39 6.78 -5.32
C PRO A 159 -9.95 6.98 -3.90
N ALA A 160 -10.34 5.90 -3.22
CA ALA A 160 -10.83 5.98 -1.85
C ALA A 160 -9.71 6.34 -0.87
N VAL A 161 -8.55 5.70 -0.99
CA VAL A 161 -7.38 6.00 -0.15
C VAL A 161 -6.96 7.45 -0.34
N ARG A 162 -6.78 7.93 -1.58
CA ARG A 162 -6.44 9.34 -1.84
C ARG A 162 -7.46 10.30 -1.26
N LYS A 163 -8.75 10.00 -1.37
CA LYS A 163 -9.81 10.84 -0.80
C LYS A 163 -9.73 10.89 0.73
N LEU A 164 -9.47 9.76 1.37
CA LEU A 164 -9.32 9.65 2.82
C LEU A 164 -8.07 10.38 3.33
N THR A 165 -6.91 10.20 2.67
CA THR A 165 -5.67 10.86 3.08
C THR A 165 -5.75 12.38 2.89
N SER A 166 -6.30 12.88 1.79
CA SER A 166 -6.49 14.33 1.59
C SER A 166 -7.45 14.96 2.59
N ASP A 167 -8.51 14.26 3.00
CA ASP A 167 -9.39 14.74 4.08
C ASP A 167 -8.64 14.84 5.41
N LEU A 168 -7.83 13.83 5.75
CA LEU A 168 -7.02 13.84 6.97
C LEU A 168 -5.92 14.90 6.95
N GLU A 169 -5.27 15.13 5.82
CA GLU A 169 -4.28 16.21 5.62
C GLU A 169 -4.92 17.58 5.91
N SER A 170 -6.10 17.83 5.33
CA SER A 170 -6.84 19.07 5.56
C SER A 170 -7.21 19.26 7.04
N ARG A 171 -7.70 18.20 7.71
CA ARG A 171 -8.10 18.26 9.12
C ARG A 171 -6.93 18.47 10.08
N ASN A 172 -5.76 17.93 9.74
CA ASN A 172 -4.57 17.99 10.58
C ASN A 172 -3.60 19.11 10.17
N ASN A 173 -3.95 19.93 9.16
CA ASN A 173 -3.09 20.98 8.61
C ASN A 173 -1.71 20.43 8.19
N LEU A 174 -1.72 19.27 7.52
CA LEU A 174 -0.55 18.62 6.93
C LEU A 174 -0.43 19.01 5.46
N ARG A 175 0.74 18.77 4.86
CA ARG A 175 0.95 19.01 3.42
C ARG A 175 0.27 17.92 2.59
N ASP A 176 -0.08 18.28 1.36
CA ASP A 176 -0.60 17.32 0.38
C ASP A 176 0.38 16.14 0.23
N GLY A 177 -0.13 14.91 0.35
CA GLY A 177 0.64 13.67 0.26
C GLY A 177 1.28 13.20 1.57
N GLU A 178 1.34 14.05 2.61
CA GLU A 178 2.05 13.73 3.86
C GLU A 178 1.41 12.56 4.61
N VAL A 179 0.08 12.41 4.58
CA VAL A 179 -0.57 11.26 5.23
C VAL A 179 -0.31 9.97 4.45
N LEU A 180 -0.25 10.03 3.12
CA LEU A 180 0.07 8.88 2.28
C LEU A 180 1.51 8.41 2.53
N ASP A 181 2.47 9.34 2.60
CA ASP A 181 3.86 9.05 2.95
C ASP A 181 3.99 8.41 4.32
N LEU A 182 3.25 8.93 5.32
CA LEU A 182 3.25 8.35 6.66
C LEU A 182 2.72 6.91 6.63
N LEU A 183 1.59 6.65 5.96
CA LEU A 183 1.01 5.31 5.88
C LEU A 183 1.94 4.31 5.18
N ASN A 184 2.62 4.71 4.11
CA ASN A 184 3.53 3.84 3.36
C ASN A 184 4.80 3.46 4.15
N ARG A 185 5.16 4.20 5.21
CA ARG A 185 6.24 3.85 6.14
C ARG A 185 5.80 2.86 7.22
N HIS A 186 4.52 2.52 7.26
CA HIS A 186 3.93 1.61 8.23
C HIS A 186 3.48 0.32 7.56
N THR A 187 3.61 -0.78 8.30
CA THR A 187 3.06 -2.06 7.87
C THR A 187 1.53 -2.05 7.95
N ALA A 188 0.87 -2.99 7.28
CA ALA A 188 -0.58 -3.22 7.38
C ALA A 188 -1.11 -3.32 8.83
N ALA A 189 -0.27 -3.72 9.79
CA ALA A 189 -0.64 -3.76 11.22
C ALA A 189 -0.84 -2.38 11.86
N ASP A 190 -0.10 -1.38 11.38
CA ASP A 190 -0.01 -0.05 12.01
C ASP A 190 -0.77 1.02 11.23
N GLN A 191 -1.02 0.83 9.93
CA GLN A 191 -1.70 1.82 9.08
C GLN A 191 -3.10 2.19 9.60
N LEU A 192 -3.93 1.20 9.95
CA LEU A 192 -5.28 1.50 10.44
C LEU A 192 -5.28 2.17 11.82
N PRO A 193 -4.50 1.72 12.83
CA PRO A 193 -4.30 2.48 14.06
C PRO A 193 -3.82 3.93 13.83
N LEU A 194 -2.95 4.15 12.85
CA LEU A 194 -2.50 5.49 12.48
C LEU A 194 -3.66 6.35 11.95
N LEU A 195 -4.48 5.82 11.03
CA LEU A 195 -5.67 6.53 10.54
C LEU A 195 -6.63 6.90 11.67
N VAL A 196 -6.93 5.97 12.58
CA VAL A 196 -7.78 6.24 13.76
C VAL A 196 -7.19 7.36 14.60
N THR A 197 -5.88 7.35 14.82
CA THR A 197 -5.17 8.37 15.58
C THR A 197 -5.28 9.74 14.91
N LEU A 198 -5.10 9.82 13.59
CA LEU A 198 -5.23 11.06 12.81
C LEU A 198 -6.66 11.61 12.83
N VAL A 199 -7.67 10.75 12.67
CA VAL A 199 -9.09 11.17 12.77
C VAL A 199 -9.40 11.65 14.18
N TYR A 200 -8.95 10.95 15.21
CA TYR A 200 -9.25 11.29 16.60
C TYR A 200 -8.57 12.58 17.04
N ASN A 201 -7.28 12.74 16.73
CA ASN A 201 -6.49 13.90 17.14
C ASN A 201 -6.87 15.19 16.39
N SER A 202 -7.55 15.08 15.24
CA SER A 202 -8.04 16.25 14.50
C SER A 202 -9.35 16.84 15.08
N THR A 203 -9.71 16.49 16.31
CA THR A 203 -11.00 16.82 16.94
C THR A 203 -10.78 17.36 18.35
N ARG A 204 -11.86 17.67 19.06
CA ARG A 204 -11.82 18.04 20.49
C ARG A 204 -11.86 16.83 21.41
N LEU A 205 -12.05 15.61 20.88
CA LEU A 205 -12.14 14.38 21.68
C LEU A 205 -10.95 14.14 22.60
N PRO A 206 -9.68 14.43 22.23
CA PRO A 206 -8.55 14.28 23.16
C PRO A 206 -8.72 15.06 24.48
N ASP A 207 -9.40 16.20 24.43
CA ASP A 207 -9.64 17.06 25.60
C ASP A 207 -10.97 16.75 26.31
N LEU A 208 -11.93 16.12 25.60
CA LEU A 208 -13.29 15.92 26.09
C LEU A 208 -13.56 14.50 26.60
N GLU A 209 -12.96 13.48 25.96
CA GLU A 209 -13.31 12.08 26.20
C GLU A 209 -12.64 11.54 27.47
N PRO A 210 -13.40 10.94 28.41
CA PRO A 210 -12.83 10.36 29.62
C PRO A 210 -12.01 9.10 29.32
N THR A 211 -11.04 8.80 30.18
CA THR A 211 -10.23 7.57 30.08
C THR A 211 -11.14 6.32 30.09
N GLY A 212 -10.91 5.42 29.13
CA GLY A 212 -11.65 4.15 29.02
C GLY A 212 -12.88 4.19 28.13
N ALA A 213 -13.17 5.32 27.48
CA ALA A 213 -14.17 5.37 26.42
C ALA A 213 -13.69 4.68 25.13
N ASP A 214 -14.65 4.32 24.28
CA ASP A 214 -14.51 3.40 23.14
C ASP A 214 -14.61 4.11 21.77
N THR A 215 -14.56 5.45 21.72
CA THR A 215 -14.73 6.18 20.45
C THR A 215 -13.70 5.77 19.41
N ARG A 216 -12.43 5.57 19.80
CA ARG A 216 -11.40 5.04 18.88
C ARG A 216 -11.78 3.71 18.25
N SER A 217 -12.37 2.78 19.02
CA SER A 217 -12.83 1.49 18.50
C SER A 217 -14.01 1.63 17.54
N ARG A 218 -14.93 2.57 17.79
CA ARG A 218 -16.03 2.87 16.86
C ARG A 218 -15.52 3.50 15.56
N LEU A 219 -14.57 4.43 15.62
CA LEU A 219 -13.90 4.99 14.45
C LEU A 219 -13.18 3.90 13.63
N GLU A 220 -12.44 3.01 14.29
CA GLU A 220 -11.80 1.86 13.63
C GLU A 220 -12.84 0.98 12.93
N SER A 221 -13.95 0.65 13.60
CA SER A 221 -15.01 -0.17 13.02
C SER A 221 -15.62 0.47 11.77
N ILE A 222 -15.80 1.80 11.76
CA ILE A 222 -16.30 2.54 10.60
C ILE A 222 -15.31 2.44 9.43
N LEU A 223 -14.02 2.69 9.68
CA LEU A 223 -12.95 2.56 8.68
C LEU A 223 -12.89 1.15 8.09
N ARG A 224 -12.82 0.11 8.93
CA ARG A 224 -12.78 -1.29 8.46
C ARG A 224 -13.97 -1.63 7.58
N THR A 225 -15.17 -1.25 8.01
CA THR A 225 -16.40 -1.55 7.25
C THR A 225 -16.42 -0.84 5.90
N GLY A 226 -16.02 0.43 5.86
CA GLY A 226 -15.96 1.20 4.61
C GLY A 226 -14.92 0.68 3.64
N LEU A 227 -13.70 0.43 4.12
CA LEU A 227 -12.58 -0.07 3.31
C LEU A 227 -12.86 -1.49 2.78
N ASN A 228 -13.36 -2.40 3.62
CA ASN A 228 -13.72 -3.75 3.19
C ASN A 228 -14.81 -3.78 2.11
N HIS A 229 -15.61 -2.71 1.99
CA HIS A 229 -16.64 -2.65 0.95
C HIS A 229 -16.05 -2.43 -0.46
N LEU A 230 -14.83 -1.92 -0.56
CA LEU A 230 -14.17 -1.64 -1.83
C LEU A 230 -13.84 -2.91 -2.62
N ASP A 231 -13.64 -4.04 -1.93
CA ASP A 231 -13.42 -5.38 -2.50
C ASP A 231 -14.48 -5.75 -3.55
N ALA A 232 -15.73 -5.34 -3.33
CA ALA A 232 -16.85 -5.59 -4.24
C ALA A 232 -16.67 -4.96 -5.65
N TYR A 233 -15.71 -4.04 -5.81
CA TYR A 233 -15.47 -3.32 -7.06
C TYR A 233 -14.17 -3.74 -7.77
N GLU A 234 -13.31 -4.53 -7.14
CA GLU A 234 -11.96 -4.85 -7.66
C GLU A 234 -11.99 -5.49 -9.06
N LEU A 235 -12.95 -6.40 -9.29
CA LEU A 235 -13.09 -7.10 -10.57
C LEU A 235 -13.98 -6.38 -11.59
N THR A 236 -14.41 -5.15 -11.30
CA THR A 236 -15.26 -4.37 -12.20
C THR A 236 -14.43 -3.53 -13.18
N ALA A 237 -15.08 -2.95 -14.20
CA ALA A 237 -14.37 -2.09 -15.16
C ALA A 237 -13.70 -0.90 -14.44
N PRO A 238 -12.44 -0.53 -14.74
CA PRO A 238 -11.68 0.43 -13.94
C PRO A 238 -12.37 1.77 -13.69
N GLY A 239 -13.02 2.37 -14.70
CA GLY A 239 -13.76 3.62 -14.53
C GLY A 239 -14.99 3.49 -13.61
N PHE A 240 -15.65 2.33 -13.61
CA PHE A 240 -16.76 2.05 -12.68
C PHE A 240 -16.22 1.80 -11.26
N ALA A 241 -15.15 1.02 -11.14
CA ALA A 241 -14.46 0.76 -9.88
C ALA A 241 -14.02 2.07 -9.21
N ALA A 242 -13.39 2.98 -9.96
CA ALA A 242 -12.95 4.27 -9.46
C ALA A 242 -14.09 5.17 -9.01
N ALA A 243 -15.18 5.24 -9.78
CA ALA A 243 -16.36 6.02 -9.40
C ALA A 243 -17.01 5.47 -8.11
N LYS A 244 -17.07 4.15 -7.96
CA LYS A 244 -17.59 3.50 -6.75
C LYS A 244 -16.68 3.65 -5.56
N SER A 245 -15.37 3.50 -5.74
CA SER A 245 -14.34 3.76 -4.75
C SER A 245 -14.50 5.16 -4.14
N LEU A 246 -14.61 6.20 -4.99
CA LEU A 246 -14.80 7.57 -4.53
C LEU A 246 -16.13 7.77 -3.78
N SER A 247 -17.22 7.17 -4.26
CA SER A 247 -18.52 7.21 -3.56
C SER A 247 -18.43 6.59 -2.17
N THR A 248 -17.82 5.41 -2.06
CA THR A 248 -17.62 4.72 -0.77
C THR A 248 -16.76 5.54 0.18
N ALA A 249 -15.72 6.21 -0.31
CA ALA A 249 -14.91 7.09 0.52
C ALA A 249 -15.70 8.30 1.06
N ASN A 250 -16.55 8.93 0.24
CA ASN A 250 -17.41 10.02 0.72
C ASN A 250 -18.37 9.54 1.82
N GLU A 251 -19.03 8.40 1.62
CA GLU A 251 -19.92 7.82 2.64
C GLU A 251 -19.17 7.44 3.93
N LEU A 252 -17.95 6.93 3.79
CA LEU A 252 -17.07 6.63 4.93
C LEU A 252 -16.74 7.91 5.72
N LEU A 253 -16.32 8.98 5.04
CA LEU A 253 -15.99 10.25 5.67
C LEU A 253 -17.20 10.89 6.37
N ASP A 254 -18.39 10.81 5.77
CA ASP A 254 -19.63 11.29 6.37
C ASP A 254 -19.94 10.53 7.68
N ARG A 255 -19.76 9.21 7.71
CA ARG A 255 -19.96 8.40 8.92
C ARG A 255 -18.95 8.72 10.00
N LEU A 256 -17.67 8.91 9.65
CA LEU A 256 -16.64 9.34 10.59
C LEU A 256 -16.97 10.70 11.19
N HIS A 257 -17.43 11.65 10.36
CA HIS A 257 -17.83 12.97 10.82
C HIS A 257 -19.02 12.91 11.79
N GLN A 258 -20.04 12.11 11.47
CA GLN A 258 -21.21 11.90 12.35
C GLN A 258 -20.82 11.28 13.69
N GLU A 259 -19.95 10.26 13.69
CA GLU A 259 -19.45 9.63 14.91
C GLU A 259 -18.69 10.61 15.80
N VAL A 260 -17.76 11.39 15.22
CA VAL A 260 -17.02 12.43 15.94
C VAL A 260 -17.97 13.45 16.56
N GLN A 261 -18.92 14.00 15.78
CA GLN A 261 -19.89 14.97 16.28
C GLN A 261 -20.76 14.41 17.41
N SER A 262 -21.19 13.15 17.28
CA SER A 262 -21.98 12.47 18.30
C SER A 262 -21.19 12.33 19.60
N ALA A 263 -19.95 11.86 19.52
CA ALA A 263 -19.07 11.70 20.66
C ALA A 263 -18.74 13.05 21.33
N GLU A 264 -18.36 14.08 20.57
CA GLU A 264 -18.07 15.41 21.13
C GLU A 264 -19.30 16.01 21.84
N SER A 265 -20.50 15.81 21.27
CA SER A 265 -21.75 16.28 21.87
C SER A 265 -22.04 15.55 23.19
N ALA A 266 -21.81 14.25 23.26
CA ALA A 266 -22.03 13.45 24.46
C ALA A 266 -21.12 13.90 25.62
N TYR A 267 -19.87 14.29 25.33
CA TYR A 267 -18.91 14.71 26.35
C TYR A 267 -18.97 16.20 26.68
N THR A 268 -19.37 17.06 25.74
CA THR A 268 -19.53 18.51 26.01
C THR A 268 -20.67 18.78 27.02
N PHE A 269 -21.70 17.93 27.06
CA PHE A 269 -22.88 18.12 27.89
C PHE A 269 -22.85 17.38 29.23
N SER A 270 -21.78 16.64 29.57
CA SER A 270 -21.65 16.08 30.92
C SER A 270 -21.44 17.22 31.89
N PRO A 271 -22.46 17.67 32.65
CA PRO A 271 -22.25 18.68 33.67
C PRO A 271 -21.32 17.99 34.66
N ILE A 272 -20.18 18.60 34.97
CA ILE A 272 -19.51 18.31 36.23
C ILE A 272 -20.61 18.45 37.26
N GLN A 273 -21.16 17.32 37.74
CA GLN A 273 -22.09 17.33 38.85
C GLN A 273 -21.20 17.83 39.98
N PRO A 274 -21.34 19.09 40.44
CA PRO A 274 -20.60 19.50 41.61
C PRO A 274 -20.98 18.49 42.67
N ASP A 275 -19.97 17.91 43.30
CA ASP A 275 -20.10 17.01 44.43
C ASP A 275 -20.84 17.78 45.53
N ILE A 276 -22.17 17.83 45.45
CA ILE A 276 -23.03 18.33 46.50
C ILE A 276 -23.05 17.17 47.50
N THR A 277 -21.98 17.06 48.27
CA THR A 277 -22.02 16.39 49.56
C THR A 277 -23.20 17.00 50.32
N PRO A 278 -24.24 16.23 50.70
CA PRO A 278 -25.26 16.74 51.58
C PRO A 278 -24.61 16.92 52.96
N THR A 279 -24.25 18.16 53.29
CA THR A 279 -23.96 18.56 54.67
C THR A 279 -25.24 18.44 55.50
N HIS A 280 -25.61 17.22 55.88
CA HIS A 280 -26.50 17.01 57.01
C HIS A 280 -25.66 16.92 58.28
N ALA A 281 -25.44 18.11 58.86
CA ALA A 281 -25.14 18.24 60.26
C ALA A 281 -26.29 17.64 61.07
N THR A 282 -26.01 16.56 61.81
CA THR A 282 -26.76 16.27 63.03
C THR A 282 -25.78 15.76 64.08
N ALA A 283 -25.60 16.59 65.09
CA ALA A 283 -24.71 16.38 66.21
C ALA A 283 -25.10 15.15 67.04
N SER A 284 -24.11 14.43 67.52
CA SER A 284 -24.18 13.67 68.78
C SER A 284 -22.79 13.64 69.41
N PRO A 285 -22.65 13.92 70.73
CA PRO A 285 -21.35 14.09 71.36
C PRO A 285 -20.86 12.85 72.13
N HIS A 286 -19.53 12.80 72.29
CA HIS A 286 -18.71 12.06 73.31
C HIS A 286 -18.29 10.59 73.02
N PRO A 287 -17.21 10.08 73.66
CA PRO A 287 -15.97 10.72 74.16
C PRO A 287 -14.66 9.99 73.72
N VAL A 288 -13.54 10.69 73.96
CA VAL A 288 -12.12 10.31 73.79
C VAL A 288 -11.66 9.29 74.86
N PRO A 289 -10.72 8.37 74.55
CA PRO A 289 -9.32 8.45 75.04
C PRO A 289 -8.30 8.08 73.92
N SER A 290 -7.29 8.90 73.56
CA SER A 290 -5.95 9.08 74.17
C SER A 290 -4.99 7.86 73.99
N PRO A 291 -3.65 8.02 74.02
CA PRO A 291 -2.82 8.29 72.83
C PRO A 291 -1.56 7.40 72.74
N HIS A 292 -1.07 7.03 71.55
CA HIS A 292 0.35 6.69 71.38
C HIS A 292 0.86 6.98 69.96
N ALA A 293 1.65 8.05 69.85
CA ALA A 293 2.79 8.17 68.92
C ALA A 293 4.04 7.58 69.64
N PRO A 294 5.23 7.37 69.02
CA PRO A 294 5.80 7.96 67.79
C PRO A 294 6.37 6.86 66.83
N ALA A 295 7.03 7.06 65.69
CA ALA A 295 7.94 8.10 65.24
C ALA A 295 8.07 8.07 63.69
N SER A 296 8.38 9.23 63.11
CA SER A 296 8.92 9.46 61.76
C SER A 296 10.38 8.95 61.64
N PRO A 297 11.18 9.25 60.57
CA PRO A 297 10.90 9.80 59.24
C PRO A 297 11.63 9.02 58.10
N HIS A 298 11.44 9.39 56.83
CA HIS A 298 12.54 9.80 55.94
C HIS A 298 12.03 10.21 54.55
N ALA A 299 12.30 11.47 54.22
CA ALA A 299 12.33 12.02 52.86
C ALA A 299 13.72 11.77 52.22
N ILE A 300 13.92 12.34 51.02
CA ILE A 300 15.06 12.25 50.07
C ILE A 300 14.70 11.29 48.93
N GLY A 301 14.62 11.62 47.65
CA GLY A 301 15.07 12.75 46.83
C GLY A 301 15.28 12.19 45.40
N PRO A 302 15.18 12.98 44.31
CA PRO A 302 15.21 12.49 42.94
C PRO A 302 16.65 12.38 42.39
N ALA A 303 16.93 11.38 41.55
CA ALA A 303 18.12 11.24 40.71
C ALA A 303 17.82 10.14 39.66
N HIS A 304 18.21 10.15 38.38
CA HIS A 304 19.21 10.91 37.64
C HIS A 304 18.79 10.93 36.16
N ALA A 305 18.99 12.06 35.49
CA ALA A 305 19.13 12.14 34.05
C ALA A 305 20.43 11.45 33.61
N ILE A 306 20.39 10.65 32.54
CA ILE A 306 21.57 10.18 31.83
C ILE A 306 21.58 10.86 30.46
N ALA A 307 22.47 11.84 30.33
CA ALA A 307 22.95 12.40 29.07
C ALA A 307 24.09 11.52 28.50
N PRO A 308 24.40 11.63 27.20
CA PRO A 308 25.16 10.62 26.44
C PRO A 308 26.68 10.78 26.63
N PRO A 309 27.47 9.74 26.33
CA PRO A 309 28.91 9.92 26.13
C PRO A 309 29.21 10.40 24.70
N ASP A 310 29.93 11.51 24.65
CA ASP A 310 30.63 12.05 23.48
C ASP A 310 31.76 11.12 22.99
N ALA A 311 31.89 11.12 21.66
CA ALA A 311 33.11 11.13 20.86
C ALA A 311 34.24 10.09 21.11
N ILE A 312 34.43 9.22 20.11
CA ILE A 312 35.77 8.80 19.68
C ILE A 312 35.97 9.25 18.23
N ALA A 313 37.03 10.01 18.03
CA ALA A 313 37.51 10.50 16.75
C ALA A 313 38.18 9.39 15.90
N SER A 314 37.89 9.43 14.60
CA SER A 314 38.67 9.12 13.38
C SER A 314 39.73 8.00 13.35
N PRO A 315 39.86 7.31 12.21
CA PRO A 315 40.82 7.81 11.21
C PRO A 315 40.32 7.80 9.76
N HIS A 316 40.98 8.65 8.98
CA HIS A 316 40.95 8.74 7.52
C HIS A 316 41.04 7.37 6.81
N ALA A 317 40.18 7.17 5.82
CA ALA A 317 40.39 6.25 4.70
C ALA A 317 39.86 6.93 3.42
N ALA A 318 40.78 7.42 2.60
CA ALA A 318 41.03 6.92 1.24
C ALA A 318 39.89 7.22 0.25
N ALA A 319 40.17 8.13 -0.68
CA ALA A 319 39.34 8.45 -1.83
C ALA A 319 38.98 7.18 -2.62
N PRO A 320 37.74 7.05 -3.11
CA PRO A 320 37.39 5.95 -4.01
C PRO A 320 38.09 6.17 -5.37
N PRO A 321 38.52 5.09 -6.03
CA PRO A 321 39.03 5.16 -7.39
C PRO A 321 37.89 5.54 -8.34
N HIS A 322 38.31 6.14 -9.46
CA HIS A 322 37.50 6.65 -10.56
C HIS A 322 36.24 5.83 -10.88
N ALA A 323 35.12 6.54 -11.01
CA ALA A 323 33.90 6.06 -11.63
C ALA A 323 34.23 5.49 -13.02
N ASN A 324 34.12 4.17 -13.16
CA ASN A 324 33.93 3.56 -14.47
C ASN A 324 32.54 4.00 -14.93
N ALA A 325 32.49 5.05 -15.74
CA ALA A 325 31.31 5.33 -16.52
C ALA A 325 30.99 4.06 -17.30
N CYS A 326 29.77 3.54 -17.17
CA CYS A 326 29.25 2.61 -18.16
C CYS A 326 29.35 3.33 -19.50
N THR A 327 30.36 2.95 -20.28
CA THR A 327 30.45 3.33 -21.67
C THR A 327 29.29 2.67 -22.36
N LEU A 328 28.14 3.37 -22.36
CA LEU A 328 27.07 3.12 -23.29
C LEU A 328 27.73 3.02 -24.66
N PRO A 329 27.54 1.92 -25.40
CA PRO A 329 28.13 1.78 -26.72
C PRO A 329 27.72 2.98 -27.56
N ALA A 330 28.71 3.66 -28.14
CA ALA A 330 28.44 4.80 -29.00
C ALA A 330 27.47 4.36 -30.11
N PRO A 331 26.42 5.16 -30.42
CA PRO A 331 25.43 4.79 -31.42
C PRO A 331 26.13 4.50 -32.74
N VAL A 332 25.99 3.28 -33.24
CA VAL A 332 26.54 2.86 -34.53
C VAL A 332 25.87 3.71 -35.61
N PRO A 333 26.62 4.48 -36.43
CA PRO A 333 26.02 5.26 -37.50
C PRO A 333 25.39 4.32 -38.53
N THR A 334 24.07 4.40 -38.66
CA THR A 334 23.30 3.69 -39.69
C THR A 334 23.72 4.21 -41.08
N PRO A 335 24.10 3.32 -42.03
CA PRO A 335 24.41 3.75 -43.38
C PRO A 335 23.13 4.20 -44.09
N HIS A 336 23.10 5.47 -44.50
CA HIS A 336 22.07 6.02 -45.36
C HIS A 336 22.00 5.25 -46.68
N ALA A 337 20.94 4.49 -46.89
CA ALA A 337 20.58 3.97 -48.21
C ALA A 337 19.78 5.05 -48.98
N PRO A 338 20.11 5.32 -50.25
CA PRO A 338 19.40 6.31 -51.06
C PRO A 338 18.04 5.78 -51.55
N SER A 339 16.99 6.57 -51.34
CA SER A 339 15.65 6.34 -51.89
C SER A 339 15.63 6.44 -53.43
N PRO A 340 14.99 5.50 -54.14
CA PRO A 340 14.65 5.71 -55.54
C PRO A 340 13.27 6.37 -55.67
N HIS A 341 13.26 7.52 -56.33
CA HIS A 341 12.07 8.15 -56.91
C HIS A 341 11.50 7.28 -58.05
N ALA A 342 10.18 7.10 -58.08
CA ALA A 342 9.45 6.83 -59.33
C ALA A 342 8.01 7.40 -59.27
N PRO A 343 7.43 7.81 -60.42
CA PRO A 343 6.35 8.79 -60.48
C PRO A 343 4.95 8.18 -60.69
N SER A 344 3.94 8.96 -60.30
CA SER A 344 2.51 8.73 -60.58
C SER A 344 2.16 8.77 -62.06
N PRO A 345 1.03 8.12 -62.44
CA PRO A 345 0.18 8.67 -63.48
C PRO A 345 -1.31 8.76 -63.11
N HIS A 346 -1.93 9.81 -63.63
CA HIS A 346 -3.37 10.09 -63.67
C HIS A 346 -4.14 9.18 -64.65
N ALA A 347 -5.39 8.82 -64.32
CA ALA A 347 -6.54 8.66 -65.23
C ALA A 347 -7.80 8.36 -64.38
N ALA A 348 -8.77 9.26 -64.29
CA ALA A 348 -9.98 9.39 -65.14
C ALA A 348 -11.11 8.39 -64.80
N ALA A 349 -12.21 8.94 -64.30
CA ALA A 349 -13.49 8.28 -64.02
C ALA A 349 -14.23 7.85 -65.31
N PRO A 350 -15.32 7.07 -65.19
CA PRO A 350 -16.62 7.71 -65.40
C PRO A 350 -17.76 7.27 -64.46
N HIS A 351 -18.81 8.09 -64.52
CA HIS A 351 -20.02 8.17 -63.71
C HIS A 351 -20.99 6.97 -63.81
N GLY A 352 -21.68 6.71 -62.69
CA GLY A 352 -22.98 6.04 -62.63
C GLY A 352 -23.81 6.59 -61.48
N ALA A 353 -24.89 7.32 -61.80
CA ALA A 353 -25.92 7.82 -60.88
C ALA A 353 -26.89 6.64 -60.53
N VAL A 354 -27.70 6.54 -59.46
CA VAL A 354 -28.73 7.34 -58.74
C VAL A 354 -29.25 6.40 -57.57
N PRO A 355 -30.15 6.71 -56.59
CA PRO A 355 -30.59 7.95 -55.92
C PRO A 355 -30.38 8.01 -54.39
N HIS A 356 -30.54 9.23 -53.90
CA HIS A 356 -30.78 9.69 -52.52
C HIS A 356 -32.02 9.09 -51.82
N VAL A 357 -31.87 8.81 -50.52
CA VAL A 357 -32.92 8.89 -49.47
C VAL A 357 -32.29 9.62 -48.26
N PRO A 358 -32.97 10.55 -47.56
CA PRO A 358 -32.35 11.39 -46.53
C PRO A 358 -32.62 10.97 -45.07
N ALA A 359 -31.71 11.43 -44.19
CA ALA A 359 -31.80 11.69 -42.74
C ALA A 359 -31.22 10.64 -41.76
N PRO A 360 -30.79 11.03 -40.53
CA PRO A 360 -30.25 12.32 -40.07
C PRO A 360 -28.89 12.20 -39.33
N ASP A 361 -28.26 13.37 -39.13
CA ASP A 361 -27.08 13.62 -38.31
C ASP A 361 -27.11 12.98 -36.92
N VAL A 362 -26.04 12.25 -36.57
CA VAL A 362 -25.64 12.03 -35.19
C VAL A 362 -24.12 12.19 -35.08
N ALA A 363 -23.71 13.11 -34.23
CA ALA A 363 -22.32 13.44 -33.94
C ALA A 363 -21.51 12.19 -33.52
N SER A 364 -20.43 11.91 -34.24
CA SER A 364 -19.42 10.93 -33.82
C SER A 364 -18.45 11.60 -32.85
N ALA A 365 -18.63 11.33 -31.56
CA ALA A 365 -17.59 11.50 -30.57
C ALA A 365 -16.58 10.34 -30.71
N HIS A 366 -15.31 10.71 -30.83
CA HIS A 366 -14.18 9.79 -30.93
C HIS A 366 -13.98 9.10 -29.56
N VAL A 367 -14.26 7.81 -29.48
CA VAL A 367 -14.02 6.98 -28.29
C VAL A 367 -12.63 6.34 -28.47
N PRO A 368 -11.66 6.55 -27.55
CA PRO A 368 -10.40 5.85 -27.60
C PRO A 368 -10.59 4.35 -27.27
N PRO A 369 -9.74 3.46 -27.79
CA PRO A 369 -9.95 2.01 -27.67
C PRO A 369 -9.84 1.55 -26.22
N SER A 370 -10.91 0.92 -25.74
CA SER A 370 -10.94 0.18 -24.47
C SER A 370 -9.91 -0.95 -24.49
N ARG A 371 -8.88 -0.87 -23.63
CA ARG A 371 -8.00 -2.00 -23.31
C ARG A 371 -8.80 -3.01 -22.49
N THR A 372 -9.28 -4.06 -23.13
CA THR A 372 -9.85 -5.26 -22.48
C THR A 372 -8.75 -6.30 -22.33
N GLY A 373 -7.97 -6.21 -21.25
CA GLY A 373 -7.17 -7.32 -20.73
C GLY A 373 -7.83 -7.81 -19.43
N PRO A 374 -8.02 -9.13 -19.22
CA PRO A 374 -8.47 -9.64 -17.94
C PRO A 374 -7.39 -9.39 -16.86
N SER A 375 -7.80 -8.80 -15.73
CA SER A 375 -6.96 -8.55 -14.56
C SER A 375 -6.53 -9.90 -13.94
N ALA A 376 -5.24 -10.23 -14.02
CA ALA A 376 -4.69 -11.52 -13.57
C ALA A 376 -4.42 -11.59 -12.05
N HIS A 377 -4.58 -10.48 -11.33
CA HIS A 377 -4.11 -10.26 -9.95
C HIS A 377 -4.70 -11.18 -8.86
N HIS A 378 -5.72 -11.97 -9.14
CA HIS A 378 -6.49 -12.65 -8.09
C HIS A 378 -5.89 -13.99 -7.59
N ALA A 379 -4.89 -14.55 -8.28
CA ALA A 379 -4.38 -15.90 -7.94
C ALA A 379 -3.26 -15.91 -6.87
N ALA A 380 -2.59 -14.79 -6.62
CA ALA A 380 -1.40 -14.72 -5.76
C ALA A 380 -1.71 -14.75 -4.27
N LEU A 381 -2.60 -13.85 -3.84
CA LEU A 381 -2.73 -13.48 -2.43
C LEU A 381 -3.76 -14.33 -1.68
N SER A 382 -4.69 -14.97 -2.39
CA SER A 382 -5.67 -15.91 -1.81
C SER A 382 -5.19 -17.37 -1.74
N GLY A 383 -4.05 -17.71 -2.36
CA GLY A 383 -3.58 -19.09 -2.56
C GLY A 383 -2.79 -19.74 -1.41
N LEU A 384 -2.48 -19.02 -0.33
CA LEU A 384 -1.68 -19.53 0.79
C LEU A 384 -2.53 -20.18 1.89
N MET A 385 -3.21 -21.28 1.57
CA MET A 385 -3.62 -22.35 2.51
C MET A 385 -3.62 -23.69 1.74
N PRO A 386 -2.99 -24.76 2.24
CA PRO A 386 -3.33 -25.30 3.56
C PRO A 386 -2.13 -25.54 4.49
N ALA A 387 -2.44 -25.53 5.79
CA ALA A 387 -1.59 -25.99 6.87
C ALA A 387 -0.92 -27.34 6.54
N ALA A 388 0.41 -27.33 6.50
CA ALA A 388 1.19 -28.56 6.54
C ALA A 388 0.89 -29.27 7.86
N THR A 389 0.10 -30.35 7.78
CA THR A 389 -0.06 -31.29 8.88
C THR A 389 1.29 -31.96 9.10
N ILE A 390 2.00 -31.57 10.15
CA ILE A 390 3.20 -32.27 10.63
C ILE A 390 2.74 -33.61 11.20
N THR A 391 2.81 -34.66 10.38
CA THR A 391 2.69 -36.04 10.84
C THR A 391 3.98 -36.42 11.59
N SER A 392 3.87 -36.54 12.91
CA SER A 392 4.89 -37.20 13.73
C SER A 392 4.92 -38.71 13.43
N PRO A 393 6.08 -39.38 13.55
CA PRO A 393 6.24 -40.76 13.15
C PRO A 393 5.59 -41.73 14.14
N THR A 394 4.90 -42.71 13.57
CA THR A 394 4.19 -43.79 14.25
C THR A 394 5.16 -44.76 14.93
N GLU A 395 5.13 -44.85 16.26
CA GLU A 395 5.66 -46.00 17.00
C GLU A 395 4.61 -47.11 17.08
N ASN A 396 5.04 -48.29 16.63
CA ASN A 396 4.36 -49.58 16.73
C ASN A 396 4.05 -49.95 18.18
N ARG A 397 2.79 -50.32 18.49
CA ARG A 397 2.47 -51.43 19.40
C ARG A 397 1.03 -51.92 19.23
N SER A 398 0.89 -53.22 19.43
CA SER A 398 -0.16 -54.09 18.91
C SER A 398 -1.41 -54.23 19.79
N SER A 399 -2.51 -54.57 19.12
CA SER A 399 -3.54 -55.57 19.49
C SER A 399 -4.58 -55.23 20.58
N THR A 400 -5.88 -55.13 20.22
CA THR A 400 -6.85 -56.26 20.25
C THR A 400 -8.29 -55.84 19.90
N ALA A 401 -8.92 -56.67 19.05
CA ALA A 401 -10.32 -57.18 19.05
C ALA A 401 -11.58 -56.30 18.81
N ARG A 402 -12.32 -56.69 17.74
CA ARG A 402 -13.80 -56.88 17.55
C ARG A 402 -14.74 -55.65 17.78
N THR A 403 -15.78 -55.35 16.98
CA THR A 403 -16.77 -56.19 16.28
C THR A 403 -17.59 -55.37 15.27
N ASN A 404 -18.22 -56.06 14.31
CA ASN A 404 -19.08 -55.60 13.21
C ASN A 404 -20.36 -54.82 13.61
N GLN A 405 -20.79 -53.83 12.81
CA GLN A 405 -21.93 -53.91 11.85
C GLN A 405 -22.31 -52.53 11.22
N PRO A 406 -23.08 -52.51 10.10
CA PRO A 406 -23.11 -51.42 9.12
C PRO A 406 -24.44 -50.66 8.97
N ALA A 407 -24.41 -49.67 8.06
CA ALA A 407 -25.48 -49.10 7.22
C ALA A 407 -26.02 -47.70 7.59
N GLY A 408 -26.13 -46.82 6.59
CA GLY A 408 -27.18 -45.80 6.53
C GLY A 408 -26.79 -44.40 6.04
N SER A 409 -26.86 -44.21 4.72
CA SER A 409 -27.05 -42.97 3.95
C SER A 409 -27.55 -41.70 4.66
N ARG A 410 -26.96 -40.54 4.33
CA ARG A 410 -27.57 -39.45 3.52
C ARG A 410 -26.67 -38.22 3.52
N GLY A 411 -26.51 -37.64 2.33
CA GLY A 411 -25.73 -36.43 2.11
C GLY A 411 -26.43 -35.16 2.58
N VAL A 412 -25.60 -34.14 2.87
CA VAL A 412 -25.98 -32.74 2.86
C VAL A 412 -24.79 -31.96 2.28
N LEU A 413 -25.05 -31.32 1.14
CA LEU A 413 -24.20 -30.29 0.55
C LEU A 413 -24.06 -29.12 1.53
N THR A 414 -22.84 -28.74 1.86
CA THR A 414 -22.51 -27.43 2.42
C THR A 414 -21.67 -26.70 1.39
N ARG A 415 -22.22 -25.63 0.83
CA ARG A 415 -21.49 -24.60 0.09
C ARG A 415 -20.78 -23.73 1.12
N THR A 416 -19.47 -23.57 0.96
CA THR A 416 -18.66 -22.55 1.62
C THR A 416 -18.13 -21.60 0.54
N ALA A 417 -18.22 -20.31 0.90
CA ALA A 417 -17.69 -19.08 0.31
C ALA A 417 -17.06 -19.17 -1.08
#